data_AF-A0A7C4TR85-F1
#
_entry.id   AF-A0A7C4TR85-F1
#
_cell.length_a   1.000
_cell.length_b   1.000
_cell.length_c   1.000
_cell.angle_alpha   90.00
_cell.angle_beta   90.00
_cell.angle_gamma   90.00
#
_symmetry.space_group_name_H-M   'P 1'
#
loop_
_entity.id
_entity.type
_entity.pdbx_description
1 polymer ?
#
loop_
_entity_poly.entity_id
_entity_poly.type
_entity_poly.pdbx_seq_one_letter_code
_entity_poly.pdbx_strand_id
1 'polypeptide(L)'
;MFVKPEIEKFAKIRVVGVGGAGCNVINTMIDSQQIQGVEFIAINTDAQALSVNKAAIKIPIGQDITKGLGAGADPEVGKTAAEESLQIIKANLEGSDMVFVTAGMGGGTGTGASPTIAAVARDLGALTIGVVTKPFGFEGAQRMANADRGIAALKKEVDALITIPNQK
;
A
#
# COMPACT_ATOMS: atom_id res chain seq x y z
N MET A 1 -3.23 -47.25 -5.38
CA MET A 1 -4.13 -46.13 -5.74
C MET A 1 -3.35 -44.85 -5.47
N PHE A 2 -2.83 -44.21 -6.51
CA PHE A 2 -2.13 -42.93 -6.35
C PHE A 2 -3.19 -41.88 -6.01
N VAL A 3 -3.19 -41.42 -4.76
CA VAL A 3 -3.98 -40.27 -4.33
C VAL A 3 -3.44 -39.09 -5.13
N LYS A 4 -4.20 -38.62 -6.13
CA LYS A 4 -3.91 -37.35 -6.78
C LYS A 4 -3.94 -36.29 -5.68
N PRO A 5 -2.89 -35.46 -5.52
CA PRO A 5 -2.95 -34.40 -4.54
C PRO A 5 -4.16 -33.51 -4.88
N GLU A 6 -4.94 -33.20 -3.85
CA GLU A 6 -5.96 -32.16 -3.89
C GLU A 6 -5.29 -30.90 -4.45
N ILE A 7 -5.90 -30.32 -5.48
CA ILE A 7 -5.41 -29.16 -6.26
C ILE A 7 -4.56 -28.23 -5.38
N GLU A 8 -3.29 -28.00 -5.74
CA GLU A 8 -2.43 -27.02 -5.07
C GLU A 8 -3.16 -25.67 -5.04
N LYS A 9 -3.79 -25.33 -3.91
CA LYS A 9 -4.36 -24.00 -3.70
C LYS A 9 -3.19 -23.04 -3.59
N PHE A 10 -2.82 -22.43 -4.71
CA PHE A 10 -1.88 -21.32 -4.72
C PHE A 10 -2.45 -20.18 -3.87
N ALA A 11 -1.69 -19.77 -2.85
CA ALA A 11 -2.07 -18.65 -2.00
C ALA A 11 -2.22 -17.38 -2.85
N LYS A 12 -3.32 -16.66 -2.68
CA LYS A 12 -3.60 -15.39 -3.35
C LYS A 12 -2.84 -14.27 -2.65
N ILE A 13 -1.64 -14.00 -3.15
CA ILE A 13 -0.76 -12.95 -2.64
C ILE A 13 -1.00 -11.66 -3.42
N ARG A 14 -1.26 -10.57 -2.70
CA ARG A 14 -1.38 -9.22 -3.28
C ARG A 14 -0.32 -8.29 -2.73
N VAL A 15 0.29 -7.49 -3.59
CA VAL A 15 1.21 -6.42 -3.18
C VAL A 15 0.57 -5.08 -3.54
N VAL A 16 0.32 -4.28 -2.51
CA VAL A 16 -0.40 -3.00 -2.57
C VAL A 16 0.59 -1.86 -2.37
N GLY A 17 0.90 -1.15 -3.44
CA GLY A 17 1.72 0.06 -3.42
C GLY A 17 0.88 1.29 -3.17
N VAL A 18 1.15 2.00 -2.08
CA VAL A 18 0.37 3.16 -1.64
C VAL A 18 1.15 4.46 -1.78
N GLY A 19 0.54 5.44 -2.44
CA GLY A 19 1.14 6.75 -2.72
C GLY A 19 2.30 6.67 -3.72
N GLY A 20 2.96 7.81 -3.97
CA GLY A 20 3.99 7.90 -5.01
C GLY A 20 5.14 6.89 -4.87
N ALA A 21 5.73 6.79 -3.68
CA ALA A 21 6.84 5.86 -3.43
C ALA A 21 6.40 4.39 -3.52
N GLY A 22 5.24 4.02 -2.96
CA GLY A 22 4.71 2.67 -3.05
C GLY A 22 4.40 2.27 -4.50
N CYS A 23 3.74 3.16 -5.26
CA CYS A 23 3.49 2.98 -6.68
C CYS A 23 4.79 2.82 -7.48
N ASN A 24 5.84 3.56 -7.13
CA ASN A 24 7.15 3.42 -7.78
C ASN A 24 7.79 2.05 -7.51
N VAL A 25 7.71 1.56 -6.26
CA VAL A 25 8.18 0.21 -5.91
C VAL A 25 7.46 -0.87 -6.73
N ILE A 26 6.14 -0.74 -6.90
CA ILE A 26 5.36 -1.67 -7.74
C ILE A 26 5.87 -1.67 -9.18
N ASN A 27 6.12 -0.50 -9.78
CA ASN A 27 6.68 -0.42 -11.12
C ASN A 27 8.02 -1.16 -11.23
N THR A 28 8.94 -0.94 -10.27
CA THR A 28 10.24 -1.61 -10.24
C THR A 28 10.10 -3.12 -10.10
N MET A 29 9.19 -3.60 -9.24
CA MET A 29 8.92 -5.02 -9.06
C MET A 29 8.42 -5.65 -10.37
N ILE A 30 7.48 -5.01 -11.06
CA ILE A 30 6.94 -5.49 -12.34
C ILE A 30 8.03 -5.49 -13.43
N ASP A 31 8.81 -4.42 -13.53
CA ASP A 31 9.87 -4.28 -14.53
C ASP A 31 11.00 -5.29 -14.34
N SER A 32 11.27 -5.70 -13.09
CA SER A 32 12.29 -6.71 -12.80
C SER A 32 11.94 -8.09 -13.37
N GLN A 33 10.66 -8.39 -13.61
CA GLN A 33 10.14 -9.70 -14.04
C GLN A 33 10.55 -10.89 -13.15
N GLN A 34 11.03 -10.63 -11.92
CA GLN A 34 11.52 -11.64 -11.00
C GLN A 34 10.45 -12.20 -10.06
N ILE A 35 9.28 -11.54 -9.99
CA ILE A 35 8.21 -11.88 -9.05
C ILE A 35 7.03 -12.45 -9.83
N GLN A 36 6.68 -13.70 -9.55
CA GLN A 36 5.56 -14.42 -10.16
C GLN A 36 4.54 -14.83 -9.09
N GLY A 37 3.29 -15.06 -9.51
CA GLY A 37 2.22 -15.53 -8.61
C GLY A 37 1.69 -14.47 -7.65
N VAL A 38 1.94 -13.19 -7.94
CA VAL A 38 1.52 -12.05 -7.12
C VAL A 38 0.70 -11.09 -7.97
N GLU A 39 -0.40 -10.58 -7.42
CA GLU A 39 -1.20 -9.52 -8.03
C GLU A 39 -0.77 -8.15 -7.48
N PHE A 40 -0.38 -7.25 -8.37
CA PHE A 40 0.06 -5.91 -8.02
C PHE A 40 -1.11 -4.92 -8.08
N ILE A 41 -1.28 -4.17 -6.99
CA ILE A 41 -2.29 -3.12 -6.84
C ILE A 41 -1.58 -1.80 -6.55
N ALA A 42 -1.88 -0.76 -7.32
CA ALA A 42 -1.42 0.60 -7.05
C ALA A 42 -2.57 1.45 -6.52
N ILE A 43 -2.35 2.16 -5.42
CA ILE A 43 -3.35 3.02 -4.77
C ILE A 43 -2.76 4.41 -4.60
N ASN A 44 -3.43 5.43 -5.15
CA ASN A 44 -2.95 6.81 -5.02
C ASN A 44 -4.09 7.83 -5.10
N THR A 45 -3.92 8.97 -4.42
CA THR A 45 -4.77 10.16 -4.56
C THR A 45 -4.42 10.98 -5.79
N ASP A 46 -3.19 10.85 -6.30
CA ASP A 46 -2.75 11.52 -7.51
C ASP A 46 -3.08 10.65 -8.74
N ALA A 47 -4.05 11.11 -9.54
CA ALA A 47 -4.55 10.38 -10.70
C ALA A 47 -3.51 10.35 -11.85
N GLN A 48 -2.68 11.39 -11.98
CA GLN A 48 -1.64 11.43 -13.00
C GLN A 48 -0.56 10.40 -12.71
N ALA A 49 -0.06 10.37 -11.46
CA ALA A 49 0.90 9.38 -11.02
C ALA A 49 0.37 7.94 -11.14
N LEU A 50 -0.93 7.74 -10.87
CA LEU A 50 -1.57 6.43 -10.98
C LEU A 50 -1.73 5.98 -12.44
N SER A 51 -2.05 6.91 -13.36
CA SER A 51 -2.29 6.59 -14.78
C SER A 51 -1.11 5.87 -15.44
N VAL A 52 0.12 6.31 -15.15
CA VAL A 52 1.37 5.79 -15.71
C VAL A 52 1.93 4.57 -14.95
N ASN A 53 1.27 4.14 -13.88
CA ASN A 53 1.68 2.96 -13.13
C ASN A 53 1.48 1.66 -13.96
N LYS A 54 2.28 0.63 -13.70
CA LYS A 54 2.28 -0.64 -14.44
C LYS A 54 1.45 -1.74 -13.78
N ALA A 55 0.94 -1.51 -12.57
CA ALA A 55 0.07 -2.44 -11.88
C ALA A 55 -1.18 -2.80 -12.71
N ALA A 56 -1.60 -4.06 -12.63
CA ALA A 56 -2.81 -4.54 -13.27
C ALA A 56 -4.06 -3.87 -12.70
N ILE A 57 -4.06 -3.61 -11.38
CA ILE A 57 -5.14 -2.93 -10.68
C ILE A 57 -4.64 -1.57 -10.19
N LYS A 58 -5.43 -0.52 -10.49
CA LYS A 58 -5.15 0.86 -10.12
C LYS A 58 -6.38 1.43 -9.43
N ILE A 59 -6.22 1.85 -8.18
CA ILE A 59 -7.32 2.37 -7.35
C ILE A 59 -7.05 3.84 -7.04
N PRO A 60 -7.72 4.77 -7.76
CA PRO A 60 -7.72 6.17 -7.36
C PRO A 60 -8.56 6.33 -6.08
N ILE A 61 -8.02 7.02 -5.07
CA ILE A 61 -8.72 7.26 -3.79
C ILE A 61 -8.88 8.75 -3.51
N GLY A 62 -9.93 9.12 -2.77
CA GLY A 62 -10.20 10.50 -2.39
C GLY A 62 -10.44 11.43 -3.59
N GLN A 63 -11.24 10.97 -4.56
CA GLN A 63 -11.53 11.76 -5.76
C GLN A 63 -12.33 13.00 -5.42
N ASP A 64 -13.24 12.90 -4.46
CA ASP A 64 -14.10 14.02 -4.05
C ASP A 64 -13.30 15.07 -3.25
N ILE A 65 -12.30 14.62 -2.48
CA ILE A 65 -11.48 15.47 -1.62
C ILE A 65 -10.34 16.14 -2.39
N THR A 66 -9.60 15.35 -3.17
CA THR A 66 -8.35 15.81 -3.80
C THR A 66 -8.52 16.21 -5.26
N LYS A 67 -9.66 15.86 -5.89
CA LYS A 67 -9.90 16.03 -7.33
C LYS A 67 -8.81 15.39 -8.19
N GLY A 68 -8.16 14.34 -7.67
CA GLY A 68 -7.05 13.64 -8.34
C GLY A 68 -5.71 14.37 -8.31
N LEU A 69 -5.57 15.45 -7.52
CA LEU A 69 -4.34 16.27 -7.44
C LEU A 69 -3.37 15.81 -6.34
N GLY A 70 -3.76 14.82 -5.55
CA GLY A 70 -2.94 14.29 -4.47
C GLY A 70 -3.21 14.92 -3.09
N ALA A 71 -2.58 14.34 -2.06
CA ALA A 71 -2.82 14.69 -0.66
C ALA A 71 -1.93 15.84 -0.11
N GLY A 72 -1.13 16.51 -0.95
CA GLY A 72 -0.36 17.70 -0.53
C GLY A 72 0.61 17.50 0.64
N ALA A 73 1.16 16.30 0.82
CA ALA A 73 1.99 15.90 1.96
C ALA A 73 1.28 15.89 3.33
N ASP A 74 -0.05 16.01 3.36
CA ASP A 74 -0.87 15.89 4.56
C ASP A 74 -1.37 14.45 4.76
N PRO A 75 -0.94 13.74 5.82
CA PRO A 75 -1.41 12.39 6.11
C PRO A 75 -2.91 12.31 6.39
N GLU A 76 -3.54 13.33 6.97
CA GLU A 76 -4.97 13.28 7.27
C GLU A 76 -5.80 13.26 5.98
N VAL A 77 -5.38 14.01 4.95
CA VAL A 77 -6.01 13.93 3.62
C VAL A 77 -5.87 12.53 3.03
N GLY A 78 -4.69 11.91 3.15
CA GLY A 78 -4.46 10.54 2.69
C GLY A 78 -5.35 9.51 3.41
N LYS A 79 -5.54 9.68 4.72
CA LYS A 79 -6.40 8.84 5.54
C LYS A 79 -7.86 8.97 5.12
N THR A 80 -8.39 10.18 5.08
CA THR A 80 -9.79 10.44 4.69
C THR A 80 -10.06 9.96 3.26
N ALA A 81 -9.10 10.12 2.35
CA ALA A 81 -9.19 9.58 0.99
C ALA A 81 -9.35 8.05 0.95
N ALA A 82 -8.61 7.33 1.81
CA ALA A 82 -8.74 5.89 1.93
C ALA A 82 -10.08 5.48 2.55
N GLU A 83 -10.56 6.22 3.56
CA GLU A 83 -11.85 6.01 4.21
C GLU A 83 -13.03 6.21 3.24
N GLU A 84 -12.99 7.27 2.43
CA GLU A 84 -13.97 7.53 1.34
C GLU A 84 -14.04 6.34 0.37
N SER A 85 -12.88 5.74 0.08
CA SER A 85 -12.72 4.68 -0.91
C SER A 85 -12.71 3.26 -0.31
N LEU A 86 -13.23 3.08 0.90
CA LEU A 86 -13.20 1.79 1.60
C LEU A 86 -13.83 0.64 0.80
N GLN A 87 -14.98 0.89 0.16
CA GLN A 87 -15.69 -0.16 -0.56
C GLN A 87 -14.90 -0.71 -1.75
N ILE A 88 -14.28 0.18 -2.53
CA ILE A 88 -13.45 -0.23 -3.67
C ILE A 88 -12.16 -0.91 -3.21
N ILE A 89 -11.53 -0.43 -2.12
CA ILE A 89 -10.36 -1.09 -1.53
C ILE A 89 -10.72 -2.50 -1.07
N LYS A 90 -11.82 -2.65 -0.32
CA LYS A 90 -12.31 -3.93 0.19
C LYS A 90 -12.58 -4.93 -0.94
N ALA A 91 -13.29 -4.51 -1.99
CA ALA A 91 -13.61 -5.37 -3.13
C ALA A 91 -12.36 -5.90 -3.85
N ASN A 92 -11.27 -5.12 -3.91
CA ASN A 92 -10.02 -5.54 -4.56
C ASN A 92 -9.11 -6.39 -3.64
N LEU A 93 -9.32 -6.35 -2.32
CA LEU A 93 -8.56 -7.16 -1.35
C LEU A 93 -9.29 -8.43 -0.92
N GLU A 94 -10.58 -8.56 -1.23
CA GLU A 94 -11.38 -9.72 -0.86
C GLU A 94 -10.80 -11.03 -1.42
N GLY A 95 -10.78 -12.06 -0.58
CA GLY A 95 -10.23 -13.36 -0.92
C GLY A 95 -8.70 -13.42 -1.03
N SER A 96 -7.97 -12.41 -0.53
CA SER A 96 -6.53 -12.49 -0.34
C SER A 96 -6.19 -13.43 0.81
N ASP A 97 -5.21 -14.30 0.61
CA ASP A 97 -4.59 -15.06 1.71
C ASP A 97 -3.49 -14.22 2.38
N MET A 98 -2.79 -13.39 1.59
CA MET A 98 -1.72 -12.53 2.06
C MET A 98 -1.71 -11.18 1.33
N VAL A 99 -1.48 -10.10 2.07
CA VAL A 99 -1.38 -8.74 1.55
C VAL A 99 -0.11 -8.07 2.05
N PHE A 100 0.73 -7.64 1.12
CA PHE A 100 1.88 -6.78 1.39
C PHE A 100 1.50 -5.33 1.13
N VAL A 101 1.56 -4.47 2.15
CA VAL A 101 1.35 -3.03 2.01
C VAL A 101 2.71 -2.34 1.94
N THR A 102 3.03 -1.74 0.79
CA THR A 102 4.28 -1.01 0.58
C THR A 102 4.06 0.49 0.39
N ALA A 103 4.81 1.30 1.13
CA ALA A 103 4.70 2.75 1.08
C ALA A 103 5.99 3.44 1.54
N GLY A 104 6.23 4.63 0.98
CA GLY A 104 7.21 5.57 1.53
C GLY A 104 6.54 6.48 2.55
N MET A 105 7.03 6.44 3.79
CA MET A 105 6.42 7.18 4.90
C MET A 105 6.92 8.62 4.95
N GLY A 106 6.08 9.51 5.49
CA GLY A 106 6.35 10.93 5.64
C GLY A 106 5.63 11.83 4.64
N GLY A 107 5.16 11.28 3.52
CA GLY A 107 4.25 11.97 2.60
C GLY A 107 2.80 12.02 3.11
N GLY A 108 1.87 12.42 2.25
CA GLY A 108 0.44 12.48 2.60
C GLY A 108 -0.24 11.13 2.39
N THR A 109 -0.36 10.72 1.12
CA THR A 109 -1.11 9.52 0.73
C THR A 109 -0.58 8.24 1.36
N GLY A 110 0.72 7.93 1.21
CA GLY A 110 1.30 6.71 1.76
C GLY A 110 1.14 6.64 3.29
N THR A 111 1.55 7.69 3.99
CA THR A 111 1.47 7.76 5.46
C THR A 111 0.05 7.63 5.99
N GLY A 112 -0.90 8.31 5.34
CA GLY A 112 -2.29 8.38 5.79
C GLY A 112 -3.13 7.16 5.40
N ALA A 113 -2.99 6.69 4.16
CA ALA A 113 -3.83 5.63 3.61
C ALA A 113 -3.35 4.22 3.99
N SER A 114 -2.04 4.00 4.15
CA SER A 114 -1.49 2.67 4.41
C SER A 114 -2.06 1.99 5.65
N PRO A 115 -2.23 2.66 6.82
CA PRO A 115 -2.87 2.03 7.98
C PRO A 115 -4.31 1.58 7.70
N THR A 116 -5.12 2.41 7.03
CA THR A 116 -6.51 2.08 6.67
C THR A 116 -6.58 0.88 5.73
N ILE A 117 -5.71 0.85 4.71
CA ILE A 117 -5.64 -0.27 3.76
C ILE A 117 -5.22 -1.57 4.45
N ALA A 118 -4.25 -1.49 5.36
CA ALA A 118 -3.81 -2.63 6.15
C ALA A 118 -4.90 -3.17 7.08
N ALA A 119 -5.65 -2.27 7.74
CA ALA A 119 -6.79 -2.66 8.57
C ALA A 119 -7.86 -3.40 7.76
N VAL A 120 -8.20 -2.91 6.55
CA VAL A 120 -9.14 -3.60 5.66
C VAL A 120 -8.65 -5.00 5.27
N ALA A 121 -7.37 -5.17 4.94
CA ALA A 121 -6.81 -6.47 4.62
C ALA A 121 -6.91 -7.45 5.80
N ARG A 122 -6.60 -6.98 7.02
CA ARG A 122 -6.71 -7.76 8.26
C ARG A 122 -8.16 -8.14 8.57
N ASP A 123 -9.10 -7.21 8.42
CA ASP A 123 -10.53 -7.45 8.65
C ASP A 123 -11.11 -8.48 7.66
N LEU A 124 -10.53 -8.58 6.46
CA LEU A 124 -10.84 -9.60 5.47
C LEU A 124 -10.18 -10.96 5.74
N GLY A 125 -9.36 -11.07 6.80
CA GLY A 125 -8.70 -12.30 7.22
C GLY A 125 -7.38 -12.61 6.51
N ALA A 126 -6.81 -11.66 5.75
CA ALA A 126 -5.54 -11.84 5.08
C ALA A 126 -4.36 -11.63 6.03
N LEU A 127 -3.30 -12.44 5.90
CA LEU A 127 -2.02 -12.15 6.57
C LEU A 127 -1.46 -10.85 6.00
N THR A 128 -1.36 -9.82 6.83
CA THR A 128 -1.05 -8.46 6.40
C THR A 128 0.35 -8.05 6.86
N ILE A 129 1.22 -7.78 5.90
CA ILE A 129 2.62 -7.41 6.13
C ILE A 129 2.87 -6.00 5.60
N GLY A 130 3.31 -5.09 6.48
CA GLY A 130 3.75 -3.75 6.08
C GLY A 130 5.24 -3.76 5.71
N VAL A 131 5.60 -3.18 4.57
CA VAL A 131 7.00 -2.96 4.14
C VAL A 131 7.16 -1.50 3.77
N VAL A 132 7.74 -0.70 4.66
CA VAL A 132 7.75 0.76 4.52
C VAL A 132 9.13 1.37 4.63
N THR A 133 9.35 2.46 3.92
CA THR A 133 10.60 3.24 4.02
C THR A 133 10.43 4.47 4.90
N LYS A 134 11.47 4.80 5.66
CA LYS A 134 11.57 6.09 6.37
C LYS A 134 12.30 7.12 5.51
N PRO A 135 11.90 8.41 5.56
CA PRO A 135 12.52 9.46 4.77
C PRO A 135 14.00 9.66 5.14
N PHE A 136 14.77 10.26 4.24
CA PHE A 136 16.13 10.72 4.55
C PHE A 136 16.09 11.89 5.54
N GLY A 137 17.11 12.03 6.38
CA GLY A 137 17.21 13.14 7.34
C GLY A 137 17.20 14.53 6.69
N PHE A 138 17.63 14.65 5.42
CA PHE A 138 17.61 15.92 4.69
C PHE A 138 16.23 16.30 4.14
N GLU A 139 15.23 15.39 4.15
CA GLU A 139 13.88 15.69 3.64
C GLU A 139 13.01 16.49 4.64
N GLY A 140 13.56 16.83 5.81
CA GLY A 140 12.97 17.75 6.78
C GLY A 140 12.28 17.07 7.98
N ALA A 141 12.31 17.76 9.11
CA ALA A 141 11.82 17.23 10.39
C ALA A 141 10.31 16.91 10.37
N GLN A 142 9.49 17.73 9.70
CA GLN A 142 8.05 17.49 9.59
C GLN A 142 7.75 16.17 8.87
N ARG A 143 8.51 15.85 7.82
CA ARG A 143 8.34 14.62 7.04
C ARG A 143 8.70 13.39 7.88
N MET A 144 9.78 13.47 8.66
CA MET A 144 10.15 12.42 9.63
C MET A 144 9.07 12.25 10.71
N ALA A 145 8.56 13.34 11.28
CA ALA A 145 7.50 13.28 12.30
C ALA A 145 6.20 12.67 11.74
N ASN A 146 5.84 12.99 10.50
CA ASN A 146 4.73 12.33 9.80
C ASN A 146 5.00 10.83 9.62
N ALA A 147 6.22 10.47 9.20
CA ALA A 147 6.60 9.08 9.01
C ALA A 147 6.48 8.28 10.30
N ASP A 148 7.02 8.78 11.41
CA ASP A 148 6.98 8.08 12.70
C ASP A 148 5.55 7.89 13.20
N ARG A 149 4.68 8.91 13.06
CA ARG A 149 3.25 8.80 13.39
C ARG A 149 2.55 7.75 12.53
N GLY A 150 2.75 7.80 11.21
CA GLY A 150 2.14 6.84 10.29
C GLY A 150 2.63 5.41 10.51
N ILE A 151 3.92 5.22 10.83
CA ILE A 151 4.50 3.91 11.15
C ILE A 151 3.90 3.37 12.45
N ALA A 152 3.74 4.22 13.46
CA ALA A 152 3.11 3.83 14.72
C ALA A 152 1.63 3.44 14.54
N ALA A 153 0.90 4.11 13.64
CA ALA A 153 -0.45 3.73 13.26
C ALA A 153 -0.47 2.40 12.48
N LEU A 154 0.34 2.28 11.43
CA LEU A 154 0.43 1.07 10.59
C LEU A 154 0.81 -0.17 11.41
N LYS A 155 1.72 -0.04 12.38
CA LYS A 155 2.13 -1.15 13.25
C LYS A 155 0.96 -1.80 14.00
N LYS A 156 -0.09 -1.04 14.30
CA LYS A 156 -1.30 -1.58 14.95
C LYS A 156 -2.18 -2.36 13.99
N GLU A 157 -2.01 -2.10 12.68
CA GLU A 157 -2.88 -2.61 11.63
C GLU A 157 -2.26 -3.73 10.78
N VAL A 158 -1.07 -4.22 11.13
CA VAL A 158 -0.36 -5.30 10.41
C VAL A 158 0.07 -6.41 11.37
N ASP A 159 0.18 -7.63 10.85
CA ASP A 159 0.71 -8.78 11.60
C ASP A 159 2.24 -8.70 11.74
N ALA A 160 2.90 -8.14 10.73
CA ALA A 160 4.33 -7.88 10.73
C ALA A 160 4.65 -6.55 10.02
N LEU A 161 5.66 -5.84 10.52
CA LEU A 161 6.11 -4.56 9.95
C LEU A 161 7.61 -4.57 9.72
N ILE A 162 8.02 -4.41 8.46
CA ILE A 162 9.39 -4.20 8.04
C ILE A 162 9.57 -2.71 7.76
N THR A 163 10.49 -2.07 8.48
CA THR A 163 10.81 -0.65 8.29
C THR A 163 12.24 -0.49 7.79
N ILE A 164 12.40 0.16 6.64
CA ILE A 164 13.69 0.35 5.96
C ILE A 164 14.08 1.83 6.08
N PRO A 165 15.15 2.18 6.80
CA PRO A 165 15.62 3.57 6.87
C PRO A 165 16.36 3.93 5.57
N ASN A 166 15.92 4.96 4.85
CA ASN A 166 16.59 5.40 3.60
C ASN A 166 18.04 5.85 3.80
N GLN A 167 18.44 6.18 5.03
CA GLN A 167 19.75 6.75 5.34
C GLN A 167 20.87 5.71 5.51
N LYS A 168 20.59 4.42 5.32
CA LYS A 168 21.57 3.33 5.45
C LYS A 168 22.04 2.83 4.09
#